data_AF-A0A5C1YUP2-F1
#
_entry.id   AF-A0A5C1YUP2-F1
#
_cell.length_a   1.000
_cell.length_b   1.000
_cell.length_c   1.000
_cell.angle_alpha   90.00
_cell.angle_beta   90.00
_cell.angle_gamma   90.00
#
_symmetry.space_group_name_H-M   'P 1'
#
loop_
_entity.id
_entity.type
_entity.pdbx_description
1 polymer ?
#
loop_
_entity_poly.entity_id
_entity_poly.type
_entity_poly.pdbx_seq_one_letter_code
_entity_poly.pdbx_strand_id
1 'polypeptide(L)'
;MVLRYPYLWHWQDIRGESEGRKDRPTTIAAAFIARDNRHYVLLLPVTTQPPAPERIAVEVPATEKKRAGLDLNRQQWILLDEYNLDPIATSYYLQGSPQLGQFSDAFMRLLLTHFKSLLPQAKRITRYP
;
A
#
# COMPACT_ATOMS: atom_id res chain seq x y z
N MET A 1 -6.40 7.17 -3.06
CA MET A 1 -6.64 6.25 -4.20
C MET A 1 -6.30 4.82 -3.80
N VAL A 2 -7.02 3.85 -4.37
CA VAL A 2 -6.75 2.40 -4.25
C VAL A 2 -6.63 1.80 -5.65
N LEU A 3 -5.56 1.06 -5.90
CA LEU A 3 -5.28 0.39 -7.17
C LEU A 3 -4.98 -1.10 -6.96
N ARG A 4 -5.06 -1.89 -8.03
CA ARG A 4 -4.43 -3.21 -8.06
C ARG A 4 -2.95 -3.06 -8.35
N TYR A 5 -2.10 -3.61 -7.49
CA TYR A 5 -0.66 -3.51 -7.59
C TYR A 5 -0.01 -4.85 -7.21
N PRO A 6 1.03 -5.32 -7.91
CA PRO A 6 1.77 -6.53 -7.57
C PRO A 6 2.68 -6.27 -6.37
N TYR A 7 2.04 -6.13 -5.20
CA TYR A 7 2.71 -5.77 -3.95
C TYR A 7 3.70 -6.85 -3.55
N LEU A 8 4.96 -6.44 -3.40
CA LEU A 8 6.07 -7.27 -2.94
C LEU A 8 6.22 -7.14 -1.43
N TRP A 9 5.96 -8.23 -0.72
CA TRP A 9 6.16 -8.30 0.73
C TRP A 9 7.64 -8.29 1.08
N HIS A 10 7.99 -7.75 2.24
CA HIS A 10 9.39 -7.71 2.69
C HIS A 10 10.05 -9.10 2.78
N TRP A 11 9.29 -10.14 3.17
CA TRP A 11 9.84 -11.51 3.21
C TRP A 11 10.10 -12.09 1.82
N GLN A 12 9.39 -11.62 0.78
CA GLN A 12 9.65 -12.01 -0.61
C GLN A 12 10.90 -11.31 -1.12
N ASP A 13 11.04 -10.02 -0.81
CA ASP A 13 12.22 -9.22 -1.12
C ASP A 13 13.50 -9.82 -0.50
N ILE A 14 13.45 -10.21 0.78
CA ILE A 14 14.57 -10.93 1.45
C ILE A 14 14.94 -12.24 0.72
N ARG A 15 13.99 -12.88 0.04
CA ARG A 15 14.22 -14.12 -0.72
C ARG A 15 14.69 -13.87 -2.16
N GLY A 16 14.90 -12.61 -2.55
CA GLY A 16 15.33 -12.22 -3.89
C GLY A 16 14.21 -12.25 -4.93
N GLU A 17 12.94 -12.26 -4.52
CA GLU A 17 11.83 -12.12 -5.47
C GLU A 17 11.76 -10.66 -5.97
N SER A 18 11.63 -10.48 -7.28
CA SER A 18 11.52 -9.15 -7.90
C SER A 18 10.08 -8.63 -7.94
N GLU A 19 9.08 -9.50 -7.88
CA GLU A 19 7.67 -9.13 -8.10
C GLU A 19 6.72 -9.75 -7.08
N GLY A 20 5.65 -9.01 -6.74
CA GLY A 20 4.56 -9.55 -5.97
C GLY A 20 3.88 -10.67 -6.75
N ARG A 21 3.69 -11.84 -6.12
CA ARG A 21 3.11 -13.06 -6.74
C ARG A 21 1.66 -12.91 -7.26
N LYS A 22 0.99 -11.79 -7.01
CA LYS A 22 -0.37 -11.47 -7.50
C LYS A 22 -0.68 -10.00 -7.29
N ASP A 23 -1.67 -9.50 -8.03
CA ASP A 23 -2.19 -8.15 -7.81
C ASP A 23 -3.06 -8.09 -6.56
N ARG A 24 -2.77 -7.10 -5.71
CA ARG A 24 -3.51 -6.82 -4.48
C ARG A 24 -4.05 -5.40 -4.51
N PRO A 25 -5.25 -5.17 -3.95
CA PRO A 25 -5.67 -3.81 -3.63
C PRO A 25 -4.61 -3.16 -2.74
N THR A 26 -4.16 -1.98 -3.14
CA THR A 26 -3.06 -1.24 -2.53
C THR A 26 -3.41 0.23 -2.55
N THR A 27 -3.21 0.93 -1.43
CA THR A 27 -3.51 2.35 -1.34
C THR A 27 -2.26 3.20 -1.47
N ILE A 28 -2.38 4.32 -2.18
CA ILE A 28 -1.33 5.34 -2.22
C ILE A 28 -1.46 6.19 -0.97
N ALA A 29 -0.47 6.08 -0.09
CA ALA A 29 -0.38 6.86 1.14
C ALA A 29 0.23 8.26 0.90
N ALA A 30 1.24 8.34 0.04
CA ALA A 30 1.86 9.61 -0.32
C ALA A 30 2.39 9.57 -1.76
N ALA A 31 2.41 10.73 -2.40
CA ALA A 31 3.15 10.98 -3.64
C ALA A 31 4.04 12.21 -3.41
N PHE A 32 5.32 12.14 -3.76
CA PHE A 32 6.27 13.22 -3.48
C PHE A 32 7.43 13.22 -4.48
N ILE A 33 8.12 14.36 -4.56
CA ILE A 33 9.38 14.50 -5.29
C ILE A 33 10.52 14.29 -4.31
N ALA A 34 11.38 13.32 -4.57
CA ALA A 34 12.55 13.05 -3.73
C ALA A 34 13.73 13.97 -4.11
N ARG A 35 14.83 13.88 -3.34
CA ARG A 35 16.02 14.72 -3.52
C ARG A 35 16.72 14.52 -4.87
N ASP A 36 16.51 13.38 -5.51
CA ASP A 36 17.00 13.04 -6.85
C ASP A 36 16.11 13.61 -7.97
N ASN A 37 15.15 14.47 -7.63
CA ASN A 37 14.16 15.06 -8.53
C ASN A 37 13.25 14.02 -9.22
N ARG A 38 13.15 12.80 -8.69
CA ARG A 38 12.22 11.77 -9.17
C ARG A 38 10.94 11.78 -8.35
N HIS A 39 9.82 11.52 -9.02
CA HIS A 39 8.52 11.37 -8.38
C HIS A 39 8.35 9.94 -7.88
N TYR A 40 8.00 9.78 -6.61
CA TYR A 40 7.74 8.48 -5.98
C TYR A 40 6.33 8.43 -5.40
N VAL A 41 5.79 7.21 -5.34
CA VAL A 41 4.61 6.88 -4.54
C VAL A 41 4.96 5.90 -3.43
N LEU A 42 4.38 6.14 -2.26
CA LEU A 42 4.40 5.23 -1.13
C LEU A 42 3.10 4.44 -1.11
N LEU A 43 3.23 3.12 -1.12
CA LEU A 43 2.15 2.17 -1.30
C LEU A 43 1.99 1.31 -0.03
N LEU A 44 0.76 1.26 0.50
CA LEU A 44 0.39 0.40 1.62
C LEU A 44 -0.54 -0.72 1.14
N PRO A 45 -0.27 -1.98 1.49
CA PRO A 45 -1.03 -3.12 0.98
C PRO A 45 -2.35 -3.30 1.75
N VAL A 46 -3.38 -3.75 1.05
CA VAL A 46 -4.60 -4.29 1.67
C VAL A 46 -4.51 -5.81 1.70
N THR A 47 -4.68 -6.40 2.88
CA THR A 47 -4.74 -7.85 3.07
C THR A 47 -6.15 -8.28 3.50
N THR A 48 -6.50 -9.52 3.16
CA THR A 48 -7.70 -10.23 3.65
C THR A 48 -7.35 -11.28 4.70
N GLN A 49 -6.06 -11.48 4.95
CA GLN A 49 -5.58 -12.35 6.01
C GLN A 49 -5.52 -11.54 7.30
N PRO A 50 -6.11 -12.03 8.41
CA PRO A 50 -5.96 -11.41 9.71
C PRO A 50 -4.48 -11.18 10.02
N PRO A 51 -4.05 -9.94 10.32
CA PRO A 51 -2.69 -9.66 10.72
C PRO A 51 -2.34 -10.43 12.00
N ALA A 52 -1.12 -10.94 12.08
CA ALA A 52 -0.62 -11.54 13.33
C ALA A 52 -0.51 -10.45 14.43
N PRO A 53 -0.56 -10.80 15.72
CA PRO A 53 -0.62 -9.82 16.82
C PRO A 53 0.51 -8.78 16.83
N GLU A 54 1.68 -9.13 16.29
CA GLU A 54 2.85 -8.28 16.19
C GLU A 54 2.82 -7.31 14.99
N ARG A 55 1.93 -7.54 14.02
CA ARG A 55 1.81 -6.73 12.81
C ARG A 55 0.97 -5.48 13.11
N ILE A 56 1.39 -4.34 12.59
CA ILE A 56 0.66 -3.08 12.78
C ILE A 56 -0.27 -2.86 11.59
N ALA A 57 -1.57 -2.78 11.84
CA ALA A 57 -2.58 -2.69 10.80
C ALA A 57 -3.80 -1.86 11.23
N VAL A 58 -4.52 -1.34 10.24
CA VAL A 58 -5.82 -0.69 10.41
C VAL A 58 -6.87 -1.50 9.67
N GLU A 59 -7.91 -1.95 10.39
CA GLU A 59 -9.06 -2.57 9.74
C GLU A 59 -9.80 -1.53 8.89
N VAL A 60 -10.22 -1.93 7.69
CA VAL A 60 -10.98 -1.08 6.77
C VAL A 60 -12.47 -1.19 7.09
N PRO A 61 -13.16 -0.11 7.51
CA PRO A 61 -14.60 -0.14 7.76
C PRO A 61 -15.41 -0.46 6.51
N ALA A 62 -16.61 -1.05 6.66
CA ALA A 62 -17.46 -1.44 5.52
C ALA A 62 -17.80 -0.26 4.58
N THR A 63 -18.00 0.93 5.12
CA THR A 63 -18.24 2.15 4.34
C THR A 63 -17.03 2.51 3.48
N GLU A 64 -15.83 2.34 4.00
CA GLU A 64 -14.57 2.58 3.30
C GLU A 64 -14.26 1.50 2.26
N LYS A 65 -14.59 0.23 2.55
CA LYS A 65 -14.50 -0.85 1.55
C LYS A 65 -15.33 -0.53 0.32
N LYS A 66 -16.58 -0.06 0.51
CA LYS A 66 -17.46 0.33 -0.59
C LYS A 66 -16.86 1.45 -1.45
N ARG A 67 -16.32 2.51 -0.82
CA ARG A 67 -15.71 3.63 -1.56
C ARG A 67 -14.42 3.23 -2.29
N ALA A 68 -13.65 2.33 -1.70
CA ALA A 68 -12.39 1.85 -2.23
C ALA A 68 -12.52 0.72 -3.27
N GLY A 69 -13.74 0.25 -3.57
CA GLY A 69 -13.95 -0.87 -4.50
C GLY A 69 -13.42 -2.21 -3.95
N LEU A 70 -13.44 -2.38 -2.63
CA LEU A 70 -13.01 -3.59 -1.94
C LEU A 70 -14.16 -4.56 -1.69
N ASP A 71 -13.83 -5.80 -1.31
CA ASP A 71 -14.81 -6.85 -1.05
C ASP A 71 -15.57 -6.60 0.26
N LEU A 72 -16.87 -6.35 0.14
CA LEU A 72 -17.74 -6.04 1.30
C LEU A 72 -17.94 -7.24 2.23
N ASN A 73 -17.77 -8.47 1.74
CA ASN A 73 -18.06 -9.69 2.49
C ASN A 73 -16.85 -10.19 3.30
N ARG A 74 -15.68 -9.58 3.12
CA ARG A 74 -14.44 -10.01 3.75
C ARG A 74 -13.89 -8.95 4.68
N GLN A 75 -13.37 -9.36 5.83
CA GLN A 75 -12.54 -8.46 6.64
C GLN A 75 -11.24 -8.17 5.89
N GLN A 76 -10.82 -6.91 5.96
CA GLN A 76 -9.69 -6.40 5.22
C GLN A 76 -8.94 -5.38 6.08
N TRP A 77 -7.61 -5.42 5.99
CA TRP A 77 -6.72 -4.58 6.77
C TRP A 77 -5.70 -3.92 5.87
N ILE A 78 -5.31 -2.69 6.22
CA ILE A 78 -4.15 -2.01 5.63
C ILE A 78 -2.99 -2.22 6.59
N LEU A 79 -1.90 -2.82 6.12
CA LEU A 79 -0.69 -3.00 6.93
C LEU A 79 0.14 -1.71 6.90
N LEU A 80 0.70 -1.33 8.05
CA LEU A 80 1.40 -0.07 8.28
C LEU A 80 2.87 -0.23 8.66
N ASP A 81 3.31 -1.47 8.86
CA ASP A 81 4.67 -1.85 9.27
C ASP A 81 5.60 -2.18 8.10
N GLU A 82 5.09 -2.18 6.87
CA GLU A 82 5.87 -2.26 5.64
C GLU A 82 5.20 -1.47 4.51
N TYR A 83 6.00 -0.97 3.57
CA TYR A 83 5.51 -0.23 2.41
C TYR A 83 6.40 -0.42 1.20
N ASN A 84 5.78 -0.33 0.02
CA ASN A 84 6.50 -0.27 -1.25
C ASN A 84 6.72 1.19 -1.64
N LEU A 85 7.92 1.50 -2.13
CA LEU A 85 8.28 2.79 -2.71
C LEU A 85 8.60 2.58 -4.19
N ASP A 86 7.85 3.24 -5.07
CA ASP A 86 7.90 3.00 -6.52
C ASP A 86 8.03 4.33 -7.30
N PRO A 87 9.00 4.46 -8.23
CA PRO A 87 9.14 5.65 -9.07
C PRO A 87 8.05 5.76 -10.14
N ILE A 88 7.27 6.84 -10.14
CA ILE A 88 6.10 7.00 -11.03
C ILE A 88 6.49 6.92 -12.51
N ALA A 89 7.57 7.59 -12.90
CA ALA A 89 7.93 7.75 -14.31
C ALA A 89 8.39 6.45 -14.98
N THR A 90 8.97 5.53 -14.22
CA THR A 90 9.60 4.30 -14.74
C THR A 90 8.89 3.03 -14.29
N SER A 91 7.82 3.13 -13.48
CA SER A 91 7.12 1.97 -12.98
C SER A 91 6.23 1.34 -14.05
N TYR A 92 6.61 0.15 -14.50
CA TYR A 92 5.74 -0.71 -15.31
C TYR A 92 4.47 -1.13 -14.54
N TYR A 93 4.55 -1.20 -13.21
CA TYR A 93 3.42 -1.66 -12.38
C TYR A 93 2.35 -0.58 -12.24
N LEU A 94 2.73 0.69 -12.16
CA LEU A 94 1.76 1.79 -12.00
C LEU A 94 1.08 2.14 -13.33
N GLN A 95 1.75 1.92 -14.46
CA GLN A 95 1.18 2.16 -15.79
C GLN A 95 0.08 1.13 -16.09
N GLY A 96 -1.15 1.60 -16.31
CA GLY A 96 -2.29 0.74 -16.65
C GLY A 96 -2.88 -0.03 -15.46
N SER A 97 -2.38 0.17 -14.24
CA SER A 97 -2.92 -0.43 -13.02
C SER A 97 -4.41 -0.07 -12.84
N PRO A 98 -5.32 -1.06 -12.75
CA PRO A 98 -6.74 -0.78 -12.53
C PRO A 98 -6.97 -0.03 -11.23
N GLN A 99 -7.58 1.15 -11.33
CA GLN A 99 -8.07 1.90 -10.17
C GLN A 99 -9.36 1.25 -9.66
N LEU A 100 -9.40 0.92 -8.37
CA LEU A 100 -10.56 0.30 -7.74
C LEU A 100 -11.52 1.34 -7.18
N GLY A 101 -10.96 2.42 -6.63
CA GLY A 101 -11.72 3.50 -6.00
C GLY A 101 -10.84 4.33 -5.07
N GLN A 102 -11.45 4.95 -4.07
CA GLN A 102 -10.74 5.79 -3.11
C GLN A 102 -11.36 5.70 -1.72
N PHE A 103 -10.50 5.69 -0.69
CA PHE A 103 -10.95 5.94 0.67
C PHE A 103 -11.39 7.40 0.84
N SER A 104 -12.23 7.65 1.85
CA SER A 104 -12.60 9.00 2.25
C SER A 104 -11.40 9.76 2.83
N ASP A 105 -11.40 11.08 2.69
CA ASP A 105 -10.34 11.91 3.24
C ASP A 105 -10.21 11.78 4.76
N ALA A 106 -11.33 11.58 5.47
CA ALA A 106 -11.33 11.38 6.91
C ALA A 106 -10.58 10.10 7.30
N PHE A 107 -10.88 8.99 6.61
CA PHE A 107 -10.17 7.73 6.83
C PHE A 107 -8.69 7.83 6.44
N MET A 108 -8.38 8.46 5.30
CA MET A 108 -6.99 8.68 4.89
C MET A 108 -6.22 9.54 5.89
N ARG A 109 -6.81 10.61 6.43
CA ARG A 109 -6.17 11.43 7.47
C ARG A 109 -5.83 10.61 8.71
N LEU A 110 -6.73 9.76 9.18
CA LEU A 110 -6.48 8.86 10.30
C LEU A 110 -5.36 7.85 9.97
N LEU A 111 -5.46 7.19 8.82
CA LEU A 111 -4.47 6.22 8.35
C LEU A 111 -3.07 6.84 8.27
N LEU A 112 -2.95 8.02 7.65
CA LEU A 112 -1.69 8.72 7.48
C LEU A 112 -1.13 9.25 8.79
N THR A 113 -1.99 9.67 9.73
CA THR A 113 -1.56 10.08 11.07
C THR A 113 -0.91 8.91 11.81
N HIS A 114 -1.52 7.73 11.75
CA HIS A 114 -0.96 6.51 12.34
C HIS A 114 0.30 6.07 11.61
N PHE A 115 0.29 6.05 10.28
CA PHE A 115 1.43 5.61 9.50
C PHE A 115 2.66 6.53 9.68
N LYS A 116 2.46 7.84 9.84
CA LYS A 116 3.55 8.80 10.02
C LYS A 116 4.40 8.50 11.26
N SER A 117 3.81 8.07 12.38
CA SER A 117 4.58 7.71 13.57
C SER A 117 5.36 6.40 13.41
N LEU A 118 4.90 5.53 12.50
CA LEU A 118 5.50 4.23 12.22
C LEU A 118 6.53 4.27 11.09
N LEU A 119 6.52 5.31 10.26
CA LEU A 119 7.39 5.45 9.10
C LEU A 119 8.89 5.21 9.40
N PRO A 120 9.47 5.66 10.53
CA PRO A 120 10.88 5.41 10.85
C PRO A 120 11.23 3.93 11.06
N GLN A 121 10.27 3.11 11.48
CA GLN A 121 10.45 1.69 11.80
C GLN A 121 9.83 0.76 10.74
N ALA A 122 8.99 1.30 9.85
CA ALA A 122 8.34 0.53 8.81
C ALA A 122 9.35 0.05 7.76
N LYS A 123 9.20 -1.21 7.34
CA LYS A 123 10.11 -1.84 6.38
C LYS A 123 9.84 -1.28 5.00
N ARG A 124 10.86 -0.64 4.41
CA ARG A 124 10.80 -0.10 3.05
C ARG A 124 11.21 -1.16 2.04
N ILE A 125 10.37 -1.39 1.03
CA ILE A 125 10.70 -2.17 -0.15
C ILE A 125 10.83 -1.20 -1.33
N THR A 126 12.01 -1.09 -1.91
CA THR A 126 12.22 -0.28 -3.11
C THR A 126 11.89 -1.11 -4.34
N ARG A 127 10.91 -0.65 -5.11
CA ARG A 127 10.57 -1.20 -6.41
C ARG A 127 11.52 -0.51 -7.37
N TYR A 128 12.61 -1.21 -7.67
CA TYR A 128 13.77 -0.75 -8.44
C TYR A 128 13.42 0.21 -9.60
N PRO A 129 14.30 1.18 -9.94
CA PRO A 129 14.48 1.59 -11.33
C PRO A 129 15.20 0.51 -12.15
#